data_AF-A0A3D3RPB4-F1
#
_entry.id   AF-A0A3D3RPB4-F1
#
_cell.length_a   1.000
_cell.length_b   1.000
_cell.length_c   1.000
_cell.angle_alpha   90.00
_cell.angle_beta   90.00
_cell.angle_gamma   90.00
#
_symmetry.space_group_name_H-M   'P 1'
#
loop_
_entity.id
_entity.type
_entity.pdbx_description
1 polymer ?
#
loop_
_entity_poly.entity_id
_entity_poly.type
_entity_poly.pdbx_seq_one_letter_code
_entity_poly.pdbx_strand_id
1 'polypeptide(L)'
;MLTTLITILSMLTISISGLAIVLGIFLIKSGRREAHRRAMITASVFALIFVFLYVLRNFLQSQGLIPMGKYEGPYRGLFLFILWSHTILAIINFPLAVITLRYAFKGTFEKHKRIAPITAFVWIYVAVTGWLIFYFMQFLNP
;
A
#
# COMPACT_ATOMS: atom_id res chain seq x y z
N MET A 1 -22.85 2.79 -5.79
CA MET A 1 -22.11 3.98 -6.29
C MET A 1 -20.97 4.39 -5.35
N LEU A 2 -21.24 4.70 -4.07
CA LEU A 2 -20.21 5.15 -3.12
C LEU A 2 -19.08 4.13 -2.87
N THR A 3 -19.41 2.86 -2.67
CA THR A 3 -18.41 1.78 -2.46
C THR A 3 -17.45 1.66 -3.64
N THR A 4 -17.98 1.70 -4.86
CA THR A 4 -17.21 1.61 -6.10
C THR A 4 -16.26 2.79 -6.23
N LEU A 5 -16.74 4.01 -5.95
CA LEU A 5 -15.92 5.22 -5.97
C LEU A 5 -14.74 5.13 -4.98
N ILE A 6 -15.02 4.80 -3.71
CA ILE A 6 -13.96 4.65 -2.69
C ILE A 6 -12.95 3.58 -3.11
N THR A 7 -13.43 2.46 -3.66
CA THR A 7 -12.56 1.36 -4.10
C THR A 7 -11.65 1.78 -5.26
N ILE A 8 -12.19 2.48 -6.27
CA ILE A 8 -11.39 2.98 -7.41
C ILE A 8 -10.35 4.00 -6.94
N LEU A 9 -10.74 4.95 -6.07
CA LEU A 9 -9.81 5.92 -5.51
C LEU A 9 -8.70 5.23 -4.70
N SER A 10 -9.04 4.23 -3.90
CA SER A 10 -8.05 3.42 -3.18
C SER A 10 -7.10 2.70 -4.14
N MET A 11 -7.62 2.10 -5.22
CA MET A 11 -6.78 1.44 -6.24
C MET A 11 -5.84 2.41 -6.95
N LEU A 12 -6.33 3.59 -7.35
CA LEU A 12 -5.50 4.61 -8.01
C LEU A 12 -4.39 5.11 -7.09
N THR A 13 -4.73 5.44 -5.84
CA THR A 13 -3.78 5.98 -4.87
C THR A 13 -2.69 4.96 -4.51
N ILE A 14 -3.05 3.70 -4.23
CA ILE A 14 -2.03 2.67 -3.96
C ILE A 14 -1.18 2.35 -5.20
N SER A 15 -1.76 2.47 -6.40
CA SER A 15 -1.02 2.26 -7.64
C SER A 15 0.04 3.32 -7.87
N ILE A 16 -0.33 4.59 -7.70
CA ILE A 16 0.61 5.71 -7.80
C ILE A 16 1.69 5.56 -6.73
N SER A 17 1.32 5.15 -5.51
CA SER A 17 2.28 4.90 -4.43
C SER A 17 3.29 3.82 -4.80
N GLY A 18 2.83 2.64 -5.23
CA GLY A 18 3.68 1.52 -5.61
C GLY A 18 4.62 1.86 -6.77
N LEU A 19 4.10 2.52 -7.82
CA LEU A 19 4.91 2.98 -8.95
C LEU A 19 5.97 4.00 -8.52
N ALA A 20 5.63 4.94 -7.63
CA ALA A 20 6.57 5.91 -7.10
C ALA A 20 7.69 5.27 -6.26
N ILE A 21 7.39 4.20 -5.50
CA ILE A 21 8.43 3.41 -4.82
C ILE A 21 9.38 2.78 -5.83
N VAL A 22 8.84 2.08 -6.82
CA VAL A 22 9.64 1.41 -7.86
C VAL A 22 10.52 2.43 -8.60
N LEU A 23 9.94 3.55 -9.03
CA LEU A 23 10.67 4.65 -9.67
C LEU A 23 11.76 5.20 -8.77
N GLY A 24 11.46 5.43 -7.49
CA GLY A 24 12.41 5.96 -6.54
C GLY A 24 13.60 5.01 -6.28
N ILE A 25 13.40 3.69 -6.37
CA ILE A 25 14.51 2.71 -6.31
C ILE A 25 15.43 2.85 -7.53
N PHE A 26 14.88 3.04 -8.73
CA PHE A 26 15.70 3.30 -9.91
C PHE A 26 16.45 4.63 -9.81
N LEU A 27 15.78 5.68 -9.34
CA LEU A 27 16.39 7.02 -9.20
C LEU A 27 17.58 7.04 -8.23
N ILE A 28 17.49 6.32 -7.10
CA ILE A 28 18.60 6.27 -6.14
C ILE A 28 19.78 5.46 -6.68
N LYS A 29 19.52 4.36 -7.43
CA LYS A 29 20.56 3.60 -8.12
C LYS A 29 21.30 4.42 -9.17
N SER A 30 20.60 5.35 -9.83
CA SER A 30 21.18 6.32 -10.77
C SER A 30 21.81 7.55 -10.09
N GLY A 31 21.96 7.55 -8.76
CA GLY A 31 22.56 8.67 -8.01
C GLY A 31 21.69 9.93 -7.89
N ARG A 32 20.46 9.93 -8.42
CA ARG A 32 19.55 11.10 -8.44
C ARG A 32 18.81 11.25 -7.12
N ARG A 33 19.52 11.67 -6.07
CA ARG A 33 19.01 11.74 -4.68
C ARG A 33 17.77 12.64 -4.51
N GLU A 34 17.76 13.81 -5.13
CA GLU A 34 16.64 14.74 -5.02
C GLU A 34 15.37 14.21 -5.69
N ALA A 35 15.52 13.59 -6.88
CA ALA A 35 14.40 12.94 -7.56
C ALA A 35 13.89 11.72 -6.75
N HIS A 36 14.79 10.92 -6.18
CA HIS A 36 14.42 9.84 -5.25
C HIS A 36 13.60 10.37 -4.07
N ARG A 37 14.05 11.45 -3.42
CA ARG A 37 13.34 12.07 -2.29
C ARG A 37 11.92 12.46 -2.69
N ARG A 38 11.75 13.15 -3.83
CA ARG A 38 10.44 13.54 -4.35
C ARG A 38 9.55 12.32 -4.58
N ALA A 39 10.08 11.28 -5.23
CA ALA A 39 9.36 10.03 -5.46
C ALA A 39 8.92 9.34 -4.15
N MET A 40 9.79 9.30 -3.13
CA MET A 40 9.45 8.73 -1.82
C MET A 40 8.38 9.54 -1.08
N ILE A 41 8.41 10.87 -1.17
CA ILE A 41 7.37 11.72 -0.59
C ILE A 41 6.04 11.50 -1.31
N THR A 42 6.04 11.50 -2.65
CA THR A 42 4.84 11.17 -3.45
C THR A 42 4.28 9.80 -3.06
N ALA A 43 5.13 8.77 -2.99
CA ALA A 43 4.72 7.43 -2.58
C ALA A 43 4.05 7.43 -1.19
N SER A 44 4.63 8.16 -0.24
CA SER A 44 4.16 8.24 1.14
C SER A 44 2.82 8.97 1.24
N VAL A 45 2.65 10.09 0.52
CA VAL A 45 1.39 10.86 0.51
C VAL A 45 0.26 10.02 -0.07
N PHE A 46 0.48 9.38 -1.22
CA PHE A 46 -0.55 8.54 -1.84
C PHE A 46 -0.88 7.28 -1.00
N ALA A 47 0.11 6.68 -0.33
CA ALA A 47 -0.15 5.61 0.63
C ALA A 47 -0.98 6.08 1.83
N LEU A 48 -0.71 7.28 2.34
CA LEU A 48 -1.49 7.85 3.44
C LEU A 48 -2.95 8.11 3.03
N ILE A 49 -3.17 8.63 1.82
CA ILE A 49 -4.51 8.79 1.25
C ILE A 49 -5.21 7.42 1.13
N PHE A 50 -4.52 6.39 0.64
CA PHE A 50 -5.05 5.03 0.59
C PHE A 50 -5.48 4.52 1.98
N VAL A 51 -4.65 4.70 3.01
CA VAL A 51 -4.97 4.29 4.39
C VAL A 51 -6.20 5.04 4.89
N PHE A 52 -6.30 6.34 4.62
CA PHE A 52 -7.47 7.14 4.98
C PHE A 52 -8.74 6.61 4.31
N LEU A 53 -8.71 6.35 3.00
CA LEU A 53 -9.83 5.77 2.25
C LEU A 53 -10.21 4.37 2.77
N TYR A 54 -9.23 3.55 3.13
CA TYR A 54 -9.45 2.23 3.72
C TYR A 54 -10.16 2.32 5.07
N VAL A 55 -9.69 3.19 5.98
CA VAL A 55 -10.31 3.40 7.28
C VAL A 55 -11.72 3.96 7.12
N LEU A 56 -11.91 4.94 6.23
CA LEU A 56 -13.22 5.49 5.91
C LEU A 56 -14.18 4.40 5.42
N ARG A 57 -13.73 3.53 4.50
CA ARG A 57 -14.53 2.39 4.03
C ARG A 57 -14.92 1.46 5.17
N ASN A 58 -13.98 1.08 6.03
CA ASN A 58 -14.27 0.20 7.18
C ASN A 58 -15.24 0.86 8.17
N PHE A 59 -15.09 2.16 8.41
CA PHE A 59 -16.01 2.92 9.24
C PHE A 59 -17.42 2.96 8.65
N LEU A 60 -17.57 3.23 7.36
CA LEU A 60 -18.88 3.20 6.69
C LEU A 60 -19.51 1.80 6.72
N GLN A 61 -18.70 0.73 6.63
CA GLN A 61 -19.16 -0.65 6.78
C GLN A 61 -19.64 -0.95 8.20
N SER A 62 -18.93 -0.48 9.24
CA SER A 62 -19.34 -0.70 10.63
C SER A 62 -20.61 0.06 11.00
N GLN A 63 -20.89 1.18 10.33
CA GLN A 63 -22.15 1.93 10.45
C GLN A 63 -23.29 1.34 9.59
N GLY A 64 -23.06 0.25 8.85
CA GLY A 64 -24.05 -0.36 7.96
C GLY A 64 -24.40 0.48 6.72
N LEU A 65 -23.64 1.55 6.46
CA LEU A 65 -23.90 2.48 5.35
C LEU A 65 -23.46 1.92 3.99
N ILE A 66 -22.54 0.96 3.99
CA ILE A 66 -22.13 0.20 2.80
C ILE A 66 -21.96 -1.29 3.15
N PRO A 67 -22.22 -2.21 2.20
CA PRO A 67 -22.17 -3.63 2.47
C PRO A 67 -20.76 -4.14 2.79
N MET A 68 -20.68 -5.15 3.67
CA MET A 68 -19.48 -5.96 3.84
C MET A 68 -19.34 -6.91 2.67
N GLY A 69 -18.28 -6.73 1.87
CA GLY A 69 -17.95 -7.66 0.80
C GLY A 69 -17.37 -8.95 1.38
N LYS A 70 -17.85 -10.10 0.89
CA LYS A 70 -17.30 -11.42 1.20
C LYS A 70 -16.92 -12.10 -0.12
N TYR A 71 -15.76 -12.75 -0.13
CA TYR A 71 -15.35 -13.57 -1.25
C TYR A 71 -16.00 -14.96 -1.17
N GLU A 72 -16.79 -15.29 -2.19
CA GLU A 72 -17.56 -16.55 -2.32
C GLU A 72 -17.13 -17.40 -3.54
N GLY A 73 -16.08 -16.97 -4.24
CA GLY A 73 -15.51 -17.71 -5.35
C GLY A 73 -14.72 -18.97 -4.95
N PRO A 74 -14.34 -19.81 -5.94
CA PRO A 74 -13.75 -21.13 -5.72
C PRO A 74 -12.34 -21.08 -5.08
N TYR A 75 -11.64 -19.95 -5.17
CA TYR A 75 -10.26 -19.80 -4.70
C TYR A 75 -10.14 -19.27 -3.27
N ARG A 76 -11.09 -19.59 -2.40
CA ARG A 76 -11.21 -18.99 -1.04
C ARG A 76 -9.96 -19.18 -0.19
N GLY A 77 -9.32 -20.35 -0.24
CA GLY A 77 -8.09 -20.63 0.53
C GLY A 77 -6.93 -19.70 0.12
N LEU A 78 -6.71 -19.55 -1.18
CA LEU A 78 -5.69 -18.64 -1.72
C LEU A 78 -6.00 -17.18 -1.40
N PHE A 79 -7.27 -16.77 -1.56
CA PHE A 79 -7.72 -15.43 -1.18
C PHE A 79 -7.41 -15.11 0.28
N LEU A 80 -7.76 -16.02 1.20
CA LEU A 80 -7.51 -15.82 2.63
C LEU A 80 -6.02 -15.78 2.96
N PHE A 81 -5.20 -16.62 2.31
CA PHE A 81 -3.74 -16.57 2.50
C PHE A 81 -3.15 -15.22 2.06
N ILE A 82 -3.55 -14.73 0.88
CA ILE A 82 -3.12 -13.41 0.38
C ILE A 82 -3.62 -12.31 1.32
N LEU A 83 -4.88 -12.36 1.73
CA LEU A 83 -5.49 -11.36 2.62
C LEU A 83 -4.76 -11.32 3.97
N TRP A 84 -4.54 -12.45 4.61
CA TRP A 84 -3.85 -12.52 5.90
C TRP A 84 -2.40 -12.03 5.81
N SER A 85 -1.64 -12.52 4.84
CA SER A 85 -0.25 -12.09 4.65
C SER A 85 -0.15 -10.59 4.33
N HIS A 86 -1.03 -10.08 3.47
CA HIS A 86 -1.14 -8.66 3.14
C HIS A 86 -1.44 -7.83 4.38
N THR A 87 -2.45 -8.19 5.17
CA THR A 87 -2.87 -7.41 6.36
C THR A 87 -1.75 -7.33 7.40
N ILE A 88 -1.11 -8.46 7.71
CA ILE A 88 0.00 -8.48 8.68
C ILE A 88 1.17 -7.62 8.18
N LEU A 89 1.56 -7.78 6.92
CA LEU A 89 2.66 -7.00 6.36
C LEU A 89 2.31 -5.52 6.21
N ALA A 90 1.05 -5.16 5.95
CA ALA A 90 0.60 -3.77 5.90
C ALA A 90 0.72 -3.09 7.28
N ILE A 91 0.34 -3.80 8.36
CA ILE A 91 0.49 -3.32 9.74
C ILE A 91 1.96 -3.08 10.07
N ILE A 92 2.85 -3.97 9.63
CA ILE A 92 4.31 -3.84 9.83
C ILE A 92 4.90 -2.74 8.93
N ASN A 93 4.39 -2.57 7.71
CA ASN A 93 4.89 -1.62 6.74
C ASN A 93 4.74 -0.17 7.23
N PHE A 94 3.63 0.15 7.91
CA PHE A 94 3.37 1.50 8.40
C PHE A 94 4.48 2.04 9.33
N PRO A 95 4.84 1.37 10.45
CA PRO A 95 5.95 1.83 11.29
C PRO A 95 7.30 1.77 10.55
N LEU A 96 7.54 0.78 9.69
CA LEU A 96 8.76 0.73 8.88
C LEU A 96 8.91 1.96 7.97
N ALA A 97 7.85 2.36 7.29
CA ALA A 97 7.81 3.55 6.44
C ALA A 97 8.09 4.82 7.25
N VAL A 98 7.44 4.97 8.41
CA VAL A 98 7.66 6.11 9.32
C VAL A 98 9.11 6.18 9.81
N ILE A 99 9.70 5.06 10.23
CA ILE A 99 11.11 5.02 10.68
C ILE A 99 12.05 5.36 9.51
N THR A 100 11.78 4.84 8.32
CA THR A 100 12.57 5.08 7.09
C THR A 100 12.57 6.56 6.70
N LEU A 101 11.41 7.20 6.72
CA LEU A 101 11.25 8.63 6.49
C LEU A 101 11.92 9.45 7.59
N ARG A 102 11.75 9.07 8.85
CA ARG A 102 12.38 9.76 9.98
C ARG A 102 13.90 9.78 9.84
N TYR A 103 14.53 8.67 9.44
CA TYR A 103 15.97 8.66 9.21
C TYR A 103 16.41 9.52 8.03
N ALA A 104 15.60 9.61 6.98
CA ALA A 104 15.87 10.50 5.86
C ALA A 104 15.78 11.98 6.27
N PHE A 105 14.73 12.37 7.03
CA PHE A 105 14.56 13.74 7.51
C PHE A 105 15.61 14.16 8.54
N LYS A 106 16.08 13.23 9.38
CA LYS A 106 17.18 13.48 10.32
C LYS A 106 18.57 13.48 9.69
N GLY A 107 18.68 13.22 8.38
CA GLY A 107 19.97 13.12 7.70
C GLY A 107 20.81 11.90 8.11
N THR A 108 20.25 10.95 8.88
CA THR A 108 20.95 9.73 9.32
C THR A 108 20.91 8.66 8.22
N PHE A 109 21.57 8.95 7.09
CA PHE A 109 21.47 8.12 5.88
C PHE A 109 22.02 6.71 6.04
N GLU A 110 23.00 6.48 6.92
CA GLU A 110 23.52 5.14 7.20
C GLU A 110 22.44 4.22 7.79
N LYS A 111 21.61 4.75 8.72
CA LYS A 111 20.47 4.01 9.25
C LYS A 111 19.38 3.84 8.20
N HIS A 112 19.12 4.87 7.39
CA HIS A 112 18.16 4.80 6.29
C HIS A 112 18.51 3.69 5.29
N LYS A 113 19.77 3.63 4.81
CA LYS A 113 20.22 2.60 3.85
C LYS A 113 20.06 1.17 4.37
N ARG A 114 20.16 0.96 5.69
CA ARG A 114 19.99 -0.36 6.30
C ARG A 114 18.54 -0.83 6.29
N ILE A 115 17.58 0.08 6.50
CA ILE A 115 16.17 -0.29 6.63
C ILE A 115 15.35 -0.07 5.35
N ALA A 116 15.75 0.90 4.52
CA ALA A 116 15.01 1.27 3.32
C ALA A 116 14.78 0.11 2.33
N PRO A 117 15.73 -0.84 2.11
CA PRO A 117 15.48 -1.99 1.24
C PRO A 117 14.40 -2.92 1.79
N ILE A 118 14.38 -3.14 3.11
CA ILE A 118 13.37 -3.98 3.77
C ILE A 118 12.00 -3.30 3.65
N THR A 119 11.93 -2.02 4.00
CA THR A 119 10.71 -1.21 3.86
C THR A 119 10.21 -1.22 2.43
N ALA A 120 11.08 -1.01 1.43
CA ALA A 120 10.69 -1.00 0.03
C ALA A 120 10.16 -2.37 -0.44
N PHE A 121 10.79 -3.47 -0.01
CA PHE A 121 10.33 -4.82 -0.34
C PHE A 121 8.93 -5.09 0.23
N VAL A 122 8.73 -4.82 1.53
CA VAL A 122 7.42 -4.99 2.19
C VAL A 122 6.37 -4.10 1.53
N TRP A 123 6.71 -2.85 1.22
CA TRP A 123 5.78 -1.91 0.58
C TRP A 123 5.34 -2.39 -0.81
N ILE A 124 6.29 -2.85 -1.64
CA ILE A 124 5.97 -3.42 -2.97
C ILE A 124 5.09 -4.67 -2.81
N TYR A 125 5.42 -5.57 -1.88
CA TYR A 125 4.61 -6.76 -1.61
C TYR A 125 3.16 -6.39 -1.26
N VAL A 126 2.98 -5.45 -0.33
CA VAL A 126 1.65 -5.01 0.13
C VAL A 126 0.89 -4.32 -1.01
N ALA A 127 1.54 -3.51 -1.84
CA ALA A 127 0.90 -2.89 -3.00
C ALA A 127 0.39 -3.93 -4.02
N VAL A 128 1.25 -4.89 -4.39
CA VAL A 128 0.90 -5.95 -5.35
C VAL A 128 -0.22 -6.85 -4.81
N THR A 129 -0.11 -7.29 -3.56
CA THR A 129 -1.15 -8.13 -2.94
C THR A 129 -2.46 -7.37 -2.74
N GLY A 130 -2.42 -6.05 -2.52
CA GLY A 130 -3.62 -5.21 -2.50
C GLY A 130 -4.38 -5.23 -3.84
N TRP A 131 -3.65 -5.16 -4.96
CA TRP A 131 -4.24 -5.33 -6.29
C TRP A 131 -4.80 -6.72 -6.51
N LEU A 132 -4.12 -7.77 -6.03
CA LEU A 132 -4.64 -9.14 -6.10
C LEU A 132 -5.94 -9.28 -5.31
N ILE A 133 -6.03 -8.74 -4.09
CA ILE A 133 -7.27 -8.78 -3.30
C ILE A 133 -8.43 -8.12 -4.07
N PHE A 134 -8.18 -6.97 -4.71
CA PHE A 134 -9.17 -6.33 -5.57
C PHE A 134 -9.57 -7.20 -6.77
N TYR A 135 -8.59 -7.80 -7.44
CA TYR A 135 -8.84 -8.69 -8.57
C TYR A 135 -9.73 -9.87 -8.18
N PHE A 136 -9.46 -10.49 -7.03
CA PHE A 136 -10.29 -11.56 -6.48
C PHE A 136 -11.72 -11.09 -6.22
N MET A 137 -11.89 -9.95 -5.55
CA MET A 137 -13.20 -9.42 -5.20
C MET A 137 -14.02 -8.96 -6.41
N GLN A 138 -13.38 -8.48 -7.48
CA GLN A 138 -14.05 -7.86 -8.62
C GLN A 138 -14.26 -8.81 -9.81
N PHE A 139 -13.34 -9.74 -10.06
CA PHE A 139 -13.36 -10.60 -11.24
C PHE A 139 -13.50 -12.09 -10.94
N LEU A 140 -13.10 -12.54 -9.74
CA LEU A 140 -13.17 -13.95 -9.35
C LEU A 140 -14.27 -14.23 -8.32
N ASN A 141 -15.09 -13.22 -7.99
CA ASN A 141 -16.23 -13.35 -7.10
C ASN A 141 -17.49 -13.48 -7.97
N PRO A 142 -18.30 -14.54 -7.77
CA PRO A 142 -19.55 -14.75 -8.51
C PRO A 142 -20.64 -13.74 -8.14
#